data_AF-A0A0Q9K2E1-F1
#
_entry.id   AF-A0A0Q9K2E1-F1
#
_cell.length_a   1.000
_cell.length_b   1.000
_cell.length_c   1.000
_cell.angle_alpha   90.00
_cell.angle_beta   90.00
_cell.angle_gamma   90.00
#
_symmetry.space_group_name_H-M   'P 1'
#
loop_
_entity.id
_entity.type
_entity.pdbx_description
1 polymer ?
#
loop_
_entity_poly.entity_id
_entity_poly.type
_entity_poly.pdbx_seq_one_letter_code
_entity_poly.pdbx_strand_id
1 'polypeptide(L)'
;MKVKKVLFIMAPVVAVIFLWLSGLIGLWTGGMAYIANNTKEFTDRNGHVVQGEYTIAIDLSNLESNIGKELYNDGTHRIYVSWIDKNSGGYSIGFRSSGHYSLTGASLISGGHHATVNGNSFTTNMTAKMAAQYNSKNYASSVSGVSGLNYKDGDDFSFYIFPTESYEIHEISLNETGIVHLIVTELFKNIWSKK
;
A
#
# COMPACT_ATOMS: atom_id res chain seq x y z
N MET A 1 48.69 -1.87 -25.58
CA MET A 1 47.27 -2.06 -25.97
C MET A 1 46.51 -3.08 -25.10
N LYS A 2 47.11 -4.22 -24.69
CA LYS A 2 46.46 -5.24 -23.84
C LYS A 2 46.06 -4.74 -22.44
N VAL A 3 46.91 -3.98 -21.76
CA VAL A 3 46.63 -3.45 -20.40
C VAL A 3 45.44 -2.50 -20.38
N LYS A 4 45.31 -1.59 -21.37
CA LYS A 4 44.16 -0.69 -21.49
C LYS A 4 42.84 -1.45 -21.71
N LYS A 5 42.86 -2.56 -22.45
CA LYS A 5 41.69 -3.44 -22.65
C LYS A 5 41.32 -4.21 -21.38
N VAL A 6 42.30 -4.70 -20.61
CA VAL A 6 42.06 -5.36 -19.31
C VAL A 6 41.50 -4.38 -18.27
N LEU A 7 42.02 -3.15 -18.22
CA LEU A 7 41.52 -2.10 -17.31
C LEU A 7 40.07 -1.70 -17.67
N PHE A 8 39.74 -1.62 -18.96
CA PHE A 8 38.38 -1.32 -19.44
C PHE A 8 37.36 -2.42 -19.11
N ILE A 9 37.79 -3.68 -18.96
CA ILE A 9 36.92 -4.82 -18.61
C ILE A 9 36.85 -5.00 -17.09
N MET A 10 37.92 -4.74 -16.33
CA MET A 10 37.89 -4.85 -14.87
C MET A 10 37.05 -3.77 -14.19
N ALA A 11 37.08 -2.53 -14.70
CA ALA A 11 36.30 -1.43 -14.10
C ALA A 11 34.79 -1.73 -13.97
N PRO A 12 34.07 -2.21 -15.00
CA PRO A 12 32.66 -2.56 -14.86
C PRO A 12 32.43 -3.77 -13.95
N VAL A 13 33.32 -4.76 -13.94
CA VAL A 13 33.20 -5.92 -13.04
C VAL A 13 33.33 -5.49 -11.58
N VAL A 14 34.33 -4.66 -11.27
CA VAL A 14 34.52 -4.09 -9.93
C VAL A 14 33.31 -3.23 -9.55
N ALA A 15 32.81 -2.38 -10.46
CA ALA A 15 31.63 -1.58 -10.20
C ALA A 15 30.38 -2.43 -9.91
N VAL A 16 30.14 -3.51 -10.67
CA VAL A 16 29.02 -4.44 -10.41
C VAL A 16 29.17 -5.11 -9.06
N ILE A 17 30.38 -5.58 -8.69
CA ILE A 17 30.63 -6.17 -7.36
C ILE A 17 30.35 -5.15 -6.26
N PHE A 18 30.81 -3.90 -6.39
CA PHE A 18 30.52 -2.84 -5.42
C PHE A 18 29.02 -2.56 -5.29
N LEU A 19 28.30 -2.46 -6.41
CA LEU A 19 26.85 -2.27 -6.41
C LEU A 19 26.11 -3.44 -5.77
N TRP A 20 26.61 -4.66 -5.94
CA TRP A 20 26.04 -5.86 -5.33
C TRP A 20 26.29 -5.90 -3.82
N LEU A 21 27.53 -5.65 -3.38
CA LEU A 21 27.91 -5.62 -1.96
C LEU A 21 27.24 -4.48 -1.19
N SER A 22 26.95 -3.36 -1.85
CA SER A 22 26.26 -2.22 -1.22
C SER A 22 24.76 -2.45 -0.97
N GLY A 23 24.17 -3.51 -1.53
CA GLY A 23 22.72 -3.75 -1.50
C GLY A 23 21.92 -2.91 -2.51
N LEU A 24 22.55 -2.03 -3.29
CA LEU A 24 21.88 -1.18 -4.29
C LEU A 24 21.12 -1.98 -5.35
N ILE A 25 21.67 -3.11 -5.80
CA ILE A 25 21.00 -3.97 -6.77
C ILE A 25 19.73 -4.59 -6.16
N GLY A 26 19.79 -5.05 -4.90
CA GLY A 26 18.64 -5.60 -4.19
C GLY A 26 17.54 -4.57 -3.95
N LEU A 27 17.93 -3.35 -3.56
CA LEU A 27 17.01 -2.23 -3.41
C LEU A 27 16.40 -1.80 -4.75
N TRP A 28 17.16 -1.83 -5.84
CA TRP A 28 16.67 -1.46 -7.17
C TRP A 28 15.67 -2.47 -7.74
N THR A 29 15.88 -3.77 -7.52
CA THR A 29 14.97 -4.81 -8.01
C THR A 29 13.79 -5.05 -7.06
N GLY A 30 14.04 -5.14 -5.75
CA GLY A 30 13.05 -5.51 -4.74
C GLY A 30 12.42 -4.36 -3.97
N GLY A 31 12.93 -3.13 -4.10
CA GLY A 31 12.37 -1.96 -3.42
C GLY A 31 12.25 -2.13 -1.90
N MET A 32 11.10 -1.74 -1.36
CA MET A 32 10.76 -1.84 0.06
C MET A 32 10.76 -3.30 0.55
N ALA A 33 10.31 -4.25 -0.27
CA ALA A 33 10.29 -5.66 0.09
C ALA A 33 11.71 -6.22 0.36
N TYR A 34 12.74 -5.69 -0.28
CA TYR A 34 14.13 -6.07 0.00
C TYR A 34 14.53 -5.73 1.45
N ILE A 35 14.06 -4.60 1.98
CA ILE A 35 14.32 -4.17 3.35
C ILE A 35 13.45 -4.97 4.33
N ALA A 36 12.16 -5.06 4.06
CA ALA A 36 11.21 -5.74 4.94
C ALA A 36 11.52 -7.22 5.14
N ASN A 37 12.02 -7.90 4.10
CA ASN A 37 12.41 -9.31 4.16
C ASN A 37 13.82 -9.54 4.74
N ASN A 38 14.64 -8.49 4.91
CA ASN A 38 15.95 -8.60 5.55
C ASN A 38 15.83 -8.43 7.08
N THR A 39 15.22 -9.42 7.72
CA THR A 39 15.00 -9.44 9.18
C THR A 39 16.29 -9.57 9.99
N LYS A 40 17.44 -9.79 9.35
CA LYS A 40 18.76 -9.79 10.01
C LYS A 40 19.22 -8.37 10.28
N GLU A 41 19.17 -7.50 9.26
CA GLU A 41 19.64 -6.12 9.34
C GLU A 41 18.57 -5.14 9.81
N PHE A 42 17.30 -5.41 9.53
CA PHE A 42 16.20 -4.48 9.79
C PHE A 42 15.20 -5.03 10.81
N THR A 43 14.48 -4.13 11.45
CA THR A 43 13.38 -4.42 12.38
C THR A 43 12.18 -3.52 12.11
N ASP A 44 10.99 -4.07 12.32
CA ASP A 44 9.66 -3.49 12.15
C ASP A 44 9.03 -2.95 13.46
N ARG A 45 9.76 -2.98 14.58
CA ARG A 45 9.26 -2.70 15.93
C ARG A 45 8.74 -1.28 16.17
N ASN A 46 9.08 -0.34 15.29
CA ASN A 46 8.75 1.08 15.46
C ASN A 46 7.44 1.45 14.75
N GLY A 47 6.76 0.49 14.13
CA GLY A 47 5.46 0.70 13.50
C GLY A 47 4.35 1.03 14.52
N HIS A 48 3.37 1.81 14.09
CA HIS A 48 2.25 2.24 14.94
C HIS A 48 1.03 2.68 14.13
N VAL A 49 -0.14 2.69 14.77
CA VAL A 49 -1.37 3.25 14.18
C VAL A 49 -1.23 4.76 14.01
N VAL A 50 -1.59 5.24 12.82
CA VAL A 50 -1.71 6.67 12.53
C VAL A 50 -3.09 7.14 12.99
N GLN A 51 -3.11 8.08 13.93
CA GLN A 51 -4.35 8.63 14.47
C GLN A 51 -5.07 9.49 13.42
N GLY A 52 -6.39 9.48 13.45
CA GLY A 52 -7.24 10.36 12.63
C GLY A 52 -8.25 9.62 11.75
N GLU A 53 -9.10 10.41 11.12
CA GLU A 53 -10.07 9.99 10.13
C GLU A 53 -9.72 10.63 8.79
N TYR A 54 -9.69 9.82 7.74
CA TYR A 54 -9.29 10.24 6.40
C TYR A 54 -10.47 10.10 5.46
N THR A 55 -10.86 11.18 4.80
CA THR A 55 -12.07 11.21 3.99
C THR A 55 -11.76 11.44 2.52
N ILE A 56 -12.45 10.71 1.64
CA ILE A 56 -12.39 10.88 0.19
C ILE A 56 -13.79 10.81 -0.42
N ALA A 57 -14.07 11.69 -1.38
CA ALA A 57 -15.34 11.72 -2.11
C ALA A 57 -15.23 10.92 -3.42
N ILE A 58 -16.08 9.91 -3.56
CA ILE A 58 -16.13 9.01 -4.72
C ILE A 58 -17.42 9.27 -5.49
N ASP A 59 -17.28 9.51 -6.79
CA ASP A 59 -18.39 9.68 -7.71
C ASP A 59 -18.80 8.32 -8.32
N LEU A 60 -19.96 7.81 -7.91
CA LEU A 60 -20.52 6.57 -8.41
C LEU A 60 -21.10 6.69 -9.82
N SER A 61 -21.36 7.91 -10.29
CA SER A 61 -21.80 8.18 -11.67
C SER A 61 -20.65 8.07 -12.68
N ASN A 62 -19.40 8.22 -12.23
CA ASN A 62 -18.21 8.07 -13.06
C ASN A 62 -17.05 7.46 -12.26
N LEU A 63 -16.97 6.12 -12.25
CA LEU A 63 -15.98 5.38 -11.45
C LEU A 63 -14.53 5.74 -11.82
N GLU A 64 -14.24 5.90 -13.11
CA GLU A 64 -12.90 6.19 -13.61
C GLU A 64 -12.38 7.55 -13.14
N SER A 65 -13.27 8.54 -12.98
CA SER A 65 -12.91 9.88 -12.48
C SER A 65 -12.31 9.89 -11.07
N ASN A 66 -12.43 8.77 -10.33
CA ASN A 66 -11.93 8.64 -8.98
C ASN A 66 -10.51 8.11 -8.91
N ILE A 67 -9.98 7.52 -9.98
CA ILE A 67 -8.64 6.94 -9.98
C ILE A 67 -7.60 8.04 -9.76
N GLY A 68 -6.67 7.78 -8.85
CA GLY A 68 -5.63 8.72 -8.45
C GLY A 68 -6.06 9.74 -7.38
N LYS A 69 -7.34 9.81 -6.99
CA LYS A 69 -7.76 10.66 -5.86
C LYS A 69 -7.05 10.20 -4.58
N GLU A 70 -6.53 11.16 -3.83
CA GLU A 70 -5.71 10.92 -2.64
C GLU A 70 -6.58 10.82 -1.38
N LEU A 71 -6.43 9.73 -0.64
CA LEU A 71 -7.00 9.55 0.70
C LEU A 71 -6.06 10.11 1.77
N TYR A 72 -4.75 9.96 1.56
CA TYR A 72 -3.70 10.39 2.47
C TYR A 72 -2.50 10.90 1.66
N ASN A 73 -1.92 12.02 2.08
CA ASN A 73 -0.65 12.52 1.54
C ASN A 73 0.05 13.41 2.56
N ASP A 74 1.24 13.02 3.02
CA ASP A 74 2.10 13.84 3.89
C ASP A 74 3.37 14.34 3.18
N GLY A 75 3.41 14.25 1.85
CA GLY A 75 4.55 14.57 1.00
C GLY A 75 5.59 13.45 0.90
N THR A 76 5.58 12.46 1.82
CA THR A 76 6.47 11.29 1.79
C THR A 76 5.71 9.99 1.54
N HIS A 77 4.54 9.85 2.15
CA HIS A 77 3.65 8.71 2.03
C HIS A 77 2.36 9.18 1.36
N ARG A 78 1.82 8.33 0.49
CA ARG A 78 0.57 8.59 -0.21
C ARG A 78 -0.30 7.34 -0.24
N ILE A 79 -1.59 7.51 -0.04
CA ILE A 79 -2.60 6.49 -0.31
C ILE A 79 -3.60 7.08 -1.30
N TYR A 80 -3.84 6.38 -2.40
CA TYR A 80 -4.72 6.86 -3.45
C TYR A 80 -5.54 5.73 -4.06
N VAL A 81 -6.67 6.09 -4.65
CA VAL A 81 -7.54 5.15 -5.34
C VAL A 81 -6.81 4.58 -6.56
N SER A 82 -6.56 3.27 -6.57
CA SER A 82 -5.91 2.58 -7.67
C SER A 82 -6.92 1.98 -8.65
N TRP A 83 -8.06 1.54 -8.15
CA TRP A 83 -9.14 0.98 -8.96
C TRP A 83 -10.47 1.09 -8.19
N ILE A 84 -11.57 1.14 -8.95
CA ILE A 84 -12.92 0.96 -8.45
C ILE A 84 -13.62 0.01 -9.42
N ASP A 85 -14.29 -1.00 -8.89
CA ASP A 85 -15.02 -1.97 -9.68
C ASP A 85 -16.49 -2.04 -9.24
N LYS A 86 -17.34 -2.45 -10.19
CA LYS A 86 -18.74 -2.73 -9.97
C LYS A 86 -19.06 -4.08 -10.59
N ASN A 87 -19.32 -5.06 -9.74
CA ASN A 87 -19.70 -6.41 -10.16
C ASN A 87 -20.98 -6.86 -9.44
N SER A 88 -21.37 -8.13 -9.63
CA SER A 88 -22.60 -8.68 -9.04
C SER A 88 -22.60 -8.64 -7.50
N GLY A 89 -21.44 -8.55 -6.86
CA GLY A 89 -21.29 -8.45 -5.41
C GLY A 89 -21.33 -7.02 -4.85
N GLY A 90 -21.49 -6.01 -5.71
CA GLY A 90 -21.53 -4.61 -5.28
C GLY A 90 -20.39 -3.75 -5.84
N TYR A 91 -20.20 -2.59 -5.22
CA TYR A 91 -19.09 -1.70 -5.50
C TYR A 91 -17.90 -2.05 -4.61
N SER A 92 -16.71 -2.15 -5.20
CA SER A 92 -15.46 -2.35 -4.47
C SER A 92 -14.44 -1.29 -4.88
N ILE A 93 -13.56 -0.96 -3.94
CA ILE A 93 -12.52 0.06 -4.13
C ILE A 93 -11.18 -0.46 -3.63
N GLY A 94 -10.15 -0.27 -4.44
CA GLY A 94 -8.77 -0.57 -4.09
C GLY A 94 -7.95 0.69 -3.94
N PHE A 95 -7.16 0.72 -2.87
CA PHE A 95 -6.19 1.74 -2.58
C PHE A 95 -4.79 1.18 -2.82
N ARG A 96 -3.93 1.99 -3.42
CA ARG A 96 -2.49 1.75 -3.44
C ARG A 96 -1.82 2.67 -2.43
N SER A 97 -0.94 2.10 -1.62
CA SER A 97 -0.06 2.85 -0.73
C SER A 97 1.32 2.96 -1.35
N SER A 98 1.93 4.13 -1.24
CA SER A 98 3.34 4.36 -1.60
C SER A 98 4.04 5.07 -0.47
N GLY A 99 5.25 4.63 -0.16
CA GLY A 99 6.09 5.18 0.89
C GLY A 99 7.52 5.43 0.41
N HIS A 100 8.44 5.50 1.37
CA HIS A 100 9.84 5.80 1.11
C HIS A 100 10.73 4.61 1.49
N TYR A 101 11.79 4.40 0.72
CA TYR A 101 12.80 3.40 1.03
C TYR A 101 14.19 3.85 0.58
N SER A 102 15.19 3.38 1.31
CA SER A 102 16.60 3.70 1.12
C SER A 102 17.48 2.57 1.68
N LEU A 103 18.79 2.62 1.45
CA LEU A 103 19.73 1.65 2.06
C LEU A 103 19.74 1.68 3.60
N THR A 104 19.16 2.71 4.21
CA THR A 104 19.09 2.87 5.67
C THR A 104 17.76 2.43 6.29
N GLY A 105 16.72 2.19 5.48
CA GLY A 105 15.42 1.77 5.97
C GLY A 105 14.26 2.12 5.03
N ALA A 106 13.06 1.81 5.47
CA ALA A 106 11.82 2.10 4.75
C ALA A 106 10.68 2.52 5.68
N SER A 107 9.73 3.27 5.14
CA SER A 107 8.49 3.63 5.82
C SER A 107 7.31 3.63 4.86
N LEU A 108 6.16 3.17 5.34
CA LEU A 108 4.92 3.08 4.57
C LEU A 108 3.72 3.37 5.47
N ILE A 109 2.82 4.24 5.04
CA ILE A 109 1.50 4.39 5.66
C ILE A 109 0.51 3.65 4.76
N SER A 110 -0.19 2.66 5.32
CA SER A 110 -1.07 1.74 4.59
C SER A 110 -2.25 1.30 5.44
N GLY A 111 -3.24 0.64 4.84
CA GLY A 111 -4.26 -0.10 5.57
C GLY A 111 -3.79 -1.43 6.15
N GLY A 112 -2.60 -1.91 5.77
CA GLY A 112 -1.98 -3.12 6.30
C GLY A 112 -0.84 -2.86 7.28
N HIS A 113 -0.78 -3.64 8.36
CA HIS A 113 0.39 -3.80 9.22
C HIS A 113 1.21 -5.00 8.75
N HIS A 114 2.43 -4.72 8.29
CA HIS A 114 3.43 -5.69 7.86
C HIS A 114 4.33 -6.07 9.03
N ALA A 115 4.25 -7.32 9.48
CA ALA A 115 4.90 -7.79 10.68
C ALA A 115 5.75 -9.05 10.43
N THR A 116 6.86 -9.13 11.16
CA THR A 116 7.73 -10.29 11.23
C THR A 116 7.29 -11.21 12.36
N VAL A 117 6.84 -12.42 12.00
CA VAL A 117 6.43 -13.46 12.94
C VAL A 117 7.57 -14.45 13.14
N ASN A 118 7.90 -14.77 14.39
CA ASN A 118 8.93 -15.74 14.77
C ASN A 118 10.32 -15.47 14.16
N GLY A 119 10.63 -14.20 13.87
CA GLY A 119 11.94 -13.74 13.37
C GLY A 119 12.23 -13.98 11.89
N ASN A 120 11.48 -14.88 11.22
CA ASN A 120 11.80 -15.32 9.86
C ASN A 120 10.59 -15.34 8.90
N SER A 121 9.36 -15.16 9.39
CA SER A 121 8.15 -15.18 8.55
C SER A 121 7.55 -13.79 8.44
N PHE A 122 7.08 -13.42 7.25
CA PHE A 122 6.39 -12.15 7.01
C PHE A 122 4.88 -12.37 6.98
N THR A 123 4.12 -11.48 7.59
CA THR A 123 2.65 -11.46 7.51
C THR A 123 2.14 -10.04 7.33
N THR A 124 0.97 -9.91 6.73
CA THR A 124 0.26 -8.64 6.61
C THR A 124 -1.11 -8.79 7.24
N ASN A 125 -1.40 -7.95 8.21
CA ASN A 125 -2.69 -7.89 8.87
C ASN A 125 -3.41 -6.61 8.47
N MET A 126 -4.65 -6.70 7.99
CA MET A 126 -5.47 -5.51 7.76
C MET A 126 -5.74 -4.83 9.11
N THR A 127 -5.42 -3.53 9.20
CA THR A 127 -5.76 -2.69 10.35
C THR A 127 -6.79 -1.63 9.98
N ALA A 128 -6.77 -1.13 8.73
CA ALA A 128 -7.68 -0.09 8.33
C ALA A 128 -9.14 -0.56 8.40
N LYS A 129 -10.00 0.37 8.81
CA LYS A 129 -11.45 0.25 8.76
C LYS A 129 -11.99 1.33 7.86
N MET A 130 -13.07 1.02 7.15
CA MET A 130 -13.74 1.97 6.28
C MET A 130 -15.23 2.02 6.59
N ALA A 131 -15.80 3.21 6.49
CA ALA A 131 -17.23 3.43 6.43
C ALA A 131 -17.57 4.28 5.21
N ALA A 132 -18.71 4.00 4.58
CA ALA A 132 -19.24 4.80 3.48
C ALA A 132 -20.43 5.62 3.97
N GLN A 133 -20.40 6.93 3.76
CA GLN A 133 -21.53 7.81 3.97
C GLN A 133 -22.18 8.15 2.64
N TYR A 134 -23.45 7.76 2.49
CA TYR A 134 -24.23 7.92 1.27
C TYR A 134 -25.71 8.11 1.61
N ASN A 135 -26.40 9.03 0.93
CA ASN A 135 -27.81 9.34 1.19
C ASN A 135 -28.17 9.56 2.67
N SER A 136 -27.30 10.29 3.40
CA SER A 136 -27.43 10.59 4.84
C SER A 136 -27.38 9.36 5.76
N LYS A 137 -26.88 8.22 5.27
CA LYS A 137 -26.69 6.99 6.03
C LYS A 137 -25.22 6.60 6.03
N ASN A 138 -24.82 5.87 7.07
CA ASN A 138 -23.48 5.35 7.22
C ASN A 138 -23.51 3.82 7.10
N TYR A 139 -22.63 3.30 6.27
CA TYR A 139 -22.47 1.88 5.98
C TYR A 139 -21.10 1.43 6.46
N ALA A 140 -21.04 0.42 7.31
CA ALA A 140 -19.77 -0.20 7.66
C ALA A 140 -19.28 -1.02 6.46
N SER A 141 -18.09 -0.70 5.96
CA SER A 141 -17.52 -1.37 4.81
C SER A 141 -16.75 -2.61 5.23
N SER A 142 -16.88 -3.69 4.45
CA SER A 142 -16.15 -4.93 4.67
C SER A 142 -14.84 -4.94 3.89
N VAL A 143 -13.80 -5.50 4.49
CA VAL A 143 -12.51 -5.71 3.83
C VAL A 143 -12.69 -6.69 2.67
N SER A 144 -12.16 -6.34 1.50
CA SER A 144 -12.12 -7.25 0.33
C SER A 144 -10.74 -7.86 0.09
N GLY A 145 -9.66 -7.19 0.54
CA GLY A 145 -8.32 -7.75 0.41
C GLY A 145 -7.23 -6.82 0.94
N VAL A 146 -6.09 -7.42 1.26
CA VAL A 146 -4.83 -6.74 1.59
C VAL A 146 -3.69 -7.52 0.95
N SER A 147 -2.71 -6.82 0.39
CA SER A 147 -1.55 -7.44 -0.25
C SER A 147 -0.28 -7.21 0.57
N GLY A 148 0.76 -7.99 0.24
CA GLY A 148 2.12 -7.72 0.73
C GLY A 148 2.76 -6.54 0.00
N LEU A 149 4.07 -6.38 0.16
CA LEU A 149 4.85 -5.36 -0.54
C LEU A 149 5.10 -5.74 -2.02
N ASN A 150 4.03 -5.77 -2.80
CA ASN A 150 4.05 -6.18 -4.21
C ASN A 150 4.54 -5.08 -5.16
N TYR A 151 4.54 -3.82 -4.70
CA TYR A 151 5.13 -2.70 -5.41
C TYR A 151 6.49 -2.35 -4.81
N LYS A 152 7.39 -1.78 -5.62
CA LYS A 152 8.70 -1.35 -5.13
C LYS A 152 8.58 -0.38 -3.95
N ASP A 153 7.54 0.44 -3.94
CA ASP A 153 7.33 1.51 -2.96
C ASP A 153 6.17 1.24 -1.98
N GLY A 154 5.53 0.08 -2.01
CA GLY A 154 4.43 -0.19 -1.09
C GLY A 154 3.56 -1.39 -1.45
N ASP A 155 2.27 -1.26 -1.12
CA ASP A 155 1.29 -2.34 -1.14
C ASP A 155 -0.06 -1.86 -1.72
N ASP A 156 -1.06 -2.72 -1.63
CA ASP A 156 -2.45 -2.38 -1.86
C ASP A 156 -3.37 -3.00 -0.82
N PHE A 157 -4.54 -2.38 -0.66
CA PHE A 157 -5.61 -2.86 0.20
C PHE A 157 -6.96 -2.41 -0.36
N SER A 158 -8.04 -3.12 -0.03
CA SER A 158 -9.34 -2.90 -0.66
C SER A 158 -10.51 -3.20 0.26
N PHE A 159 -11.64 -2.56 -0.05
CA PHE A 159 -12.91 -2.71 0.64
C PHE A 159 -14.07 -2.85 -0.34
N TYR A 160 -15.14 -3.51 0.10
CA TYR A 160 -16.47 -3.30 -0.46
C TYR A 160 -17.03 -2.00 0.08
N ILE A 161 -17.51 -1.10 -0.79
CA ILE A 161 -18.00 0.22 -0.38
C ILE A 161 -19.22 0.08 0.53
N PHE A 162 -20.18 -0.76 0.13
CA PHE A 162 -21.39 -1.05 0.88
C PHE A 162 -21.39 -2.52 1.36
N PRO A 163 -21.98 -2.81 2.52
CA PRO A 163 -22.12 -4.17 3.01
C PRO A 163 -23.14 -4.96 2.18
N THR A 164 -22.93 -6.28 2.06
CA THR A 164 -23.78 -7.17 1.26
C THR A 164 -25.25 -7.08 1.66
N GLU A 165 -25.51 -6.96 2.97
CA GLU A 165 -26.85 -6.90 3.55
C GLU A 165 -27.66 -5.70 3.03
N SER A 166 -27.00 -4.56 2.74
CA SER A 166 -27.67 -3.37 2.19
C SER A 166 -28.17 -3.58 0.76
N TYR A 167 -27.56 -4.49 0.00
CA TYR A 167 -28.06 -4.90 -1.31
C TYR A 167 -29.25 -5.86 -1.19
N GLU A 168 -29.19 -6.81 -0.25
CA GLU A 168 -30.26 -7.80 -0.03
C GLU A 168 -31.58 -7.15 0.38
N ILE A 169 -31.52 -6.11 1.22
CA ILE A 169 -32.70 -5.34 1.65
C ILE A 169 -33.09 -4.21 0.70
N HIS A 170 -32.44 -4.12 -0.48
CA HIS A 170 -32.70 -3.13 -1.53
C HIS A 170 -32.54 -1.68 -1.07
N GLU A 171 -31.68 -1.44 -0.08
CA GLU A 171 -31.32 -0.10 0.35
C GLU A 171 -30.28 0.54 -0.59
N ILE A 172 -29.40 -0.29 -1.14
CA ILE A 172 -28.41 0.05 -2.16
C ILE A 172 -28.63 -0.85 -3.36
N SER A 173 -28.47 -0.29 -4.57
CA SER A 173 -28.53 -1.01 -5.84
C SER A 173 -27.19 -1.01 -6.57
N LEU A 174 -27.07 -1.73 -7.70
CA LEU A 174 -25.91 -1.66 -8.60
C LEU A 174 -25.97 -0.47 -9.57
N ASN A 175 -26.91 0.45 -9.38
CA ASN A 175 -27.11 1.63 -10.22
C ASN A 175 -27.11 2.92 -9.39
N GLU A 176 -26.47 2.90 -8.22
CA GLU A 176 -26.28 4.11 -7.42
C GLU A 176 -25.51 5.18 -8.20
N THR A 177 -25.88 6.43 -7.95
CA THR A 177 -25.31 7.61 -8.62
C THR A 177 -25.02 8.69 -7.58
N GLY A 178 -24.14 9.64 -7.92
CA GLY A 178 -23.75 10.71 -7.01
C GLY A 178 -22.56 10.36 -6.12
N ILE A 179 -22.41 11.13 -5.05
CA ILE A 179 -21.18 11.14 -4.24
C ILE A 179 -21.35 10.28 -2.99
N VAL A 180 -20.45 9.32 -2.81
CA VAL A 180 -20.24 8.61 -1.54
C VAL A 180 -18.97 9.14 -0.87
N HIS A 181 -19.06 9.47 0.41
CA HIS A 181 -17.92 9.87 1.21
C HIS A 181 -17.37 8.63 1.94
N LEU A 182 -16.16 8.22 1.61
CA LEU A 182 -15.49 7.13 2.31
C LEU A 182 -14.66 7.71 3.44
N ILE A 183 -14.80 7.15 4.64
CA ILE A 183 -14.06 7.52 5.84
C ILE A 183 -13.21 6.32 6.23
N VAL A 184 -11.90 6.49 6.21
CA VAL A 184 -10.92 5.45 6.56
C VAL A 184 -10.23 5.81 7.88
N THR A 185 -10.10 4.82 8.75
CA THR A 185 -9.47 4.95 10.07
C THR A 185 -8.50 3.80 10.28
N GLU A 186 -7.69 3.88 11.35
CA GLU A 186 -6.75 2.82 11.74
C GLU A 186 -5.71 2.48 10.65
N LEU A 187 -5.32 3.47 9.85
CA LEU A 187 -4.12 3.37 9.01
C LEU A 187 -2.90 3.04 9.88
N PHE A 188 -1.96 2.29 9.34
CA PHE A 188 -0.76 1.87 10.05
C PHE A 188 0.49 2.40 9.38
N LYS A 189 1.38 2.98 10.18
CA LYS A 189 2.71 3.38 9.75
C LYS A 189 3.67 2.24 10.01
N ASN A 190 4.05 1.54 8.95
CA ASN A 190 5.10 0.54 8.94
C ASN A 190 6.46 1.24 8.87
N ILE A 191 7.40 0.84 9.74
CA ILE A 191 8.75 1.43 9.80
C ILE A 191 9.76 0.30 9.91
N TRP A 192 10.61 0.17 8.90
CA TRP A 192 11.77 -0.71 8.92
C TRP A 192 13.04 0.10 9.11
N SER A 193 13.65 -0.02 10.27
CA SER A 193 14.92 0.63 10.62
C SER A 193 16.01 -0.41 10.81
N LYS A 194 17.26 -0.03 10.55
CA LYS A 194 18.40 -0.89 10.90
C LYS A 194 18.41 -1.19 12.40
N LYS A 195 18.82 -2.41 12.74
CA LYS A 195 19.05 -2.84 14.13
C LYS A 195 20.33 -2.26 14.71
#